data_AF-A0A223S061-F1
#
_entry.id   AF-A0A223S061-F1
#
_cell.length_a   1.000
_cell.length_b   1.000
_cell.length_c   1.000
_cell.angle_alpha   90.00
_cell.angle_beta   90.00
_cell.angle_gamma   90.00
#
_symmetry.space_group_name_H-M   'P 1'
#
loop_
_entity.id
_entity.type
_entity.pdbx_description
1 polymer ?
#
loop_
_entity_poly.entity_id
_entity_poly.type
_entity_poly.pdbx_seq_one_letter_code
_entity_poly.pdbx_strand_id
1 'polypeptide(L)'
;MNTETLTVTWARRLGQVRADLLWISDRWPDLYQSRIPGTARPRPVGHAATDARRRRDELVRTERAERGDSVLGGSKAPMDLDVLDVLTELLTTADELAERIAETAGVDVLAPPTTAYDYPALGLYLAHVGEHLAAAAEIDHEALDDAQHTVRRMRARLEGALGEIVDGHRLSVMCAWCRGVTSEAPAGGERTLVVRLVANALVIVCTSDVCSPPPADCGTWVYGRPAWPEHEWGWLNGRLEAVSKDGRMAS
;
A
#
# COMPACT_ATOMS: atom_id res chain seq x y z
N MET A 1 -33.28 -15.64 10.88
CA MET A 1 -32.41 -14.45 10.77
C MET A 1 -33.32 -13.25 10.58
N ASN A 2 -33.24 -12.23 11.43
CA ASN A 2 -34.15 -11.08 11.37
C ASN A 2 -33.85 -10.21 10.15
N THR A 3 -34.88 -9.91 9.35
CA THR A 3 -34.81 -9.05 8.16
C THR A 3 -34.20 -7.68 8.47
N GLU A 4 -34.43 -7.17 9.67
CA GLU A 4 -33.89 -5.89 10.16
C GLU A 4 -32.36 -5.89 10.34
N THR A 5 -31.75 -7.03 10.68
CA THR A 5 -30.28 -7.15 10.79
C THR A 5 -29.62 -7.20 9.42
N LEU A 6 -30.31 -7.78 8.43
CA LEU A 6 -29.82 -7.87 7.05
C LEU A 6 -29.80 -6.50 6.36
N THR A 7 -30.85 -5.69 6.53
CA THR A 7 -30.95 -4.35 5.94
C THR A 7 -29.88 -3.39 6.49
N VAL A 8 -29.64 -3.42 7.81
CA VAL A 8 -28.59 -2.60 8.45
C VAL A 8 -27.20 -3.00 7.96
N THR A 9 -26.95 -4.31 7.80
CA THR A 9 -25.65 -4.80 7.32
C THR A 9 -25.42 -4.41 5.85
N TRP A 10 -26.45 -4.52 5.02
CA TRP A 10 -26.40 -4.16 3.60
C TRP A 10 -26.16 -2.67 3.38
N ALA A 11 -26.93 -1.79 4.06
CA ALA A 11 -26.76 -0.35 3.95
C ALA A 11 -25.36 0.12 4.37
N ARG A 12 -24.81 -0.48 5.45
CA ARG A 12 -23.44 -0.21 5.90
C ARG A 12 -22.41 -0.62 4.84
N ARG A 13 -22.59 -1.78 4.21
CA ARG A 13 -21.67 -2.27 3.17
C ARG A 13 -21.67 -1.37 1.94
N LEU A 14 -22.86 -1.00 1.44
CA LEU A 14 -22.98 -0.01 0.37
C LEU A 14 -22.32 1.32 0.71
N GLY A 15 -22.56 1.83 1.93
CA GLY A 15 -21.93 3.04 2.42
C GLY A 15 -20.41 2.95 2.41
N GLN A 16 -19.84 1.81 2.81
CA GLN A 16 -18.40 1.57 2.77
C GLN A 16 -17.85 1.54 1.34
N VAL A 17 -18.50 0.83 0.42
CA VAL A 17 -18.06 0.78 -0.99
C VAL A 17 -18.06 2.17 -1.61
N ARG A 18 -19.12 2.96 -1.39
CA ARG A 18 -19.19 4.35 -1.84
C ARG A 18 -18.10 5.23 -1.23
N ALA A 19 -17.83 5.08 0.07
CA ALA A 19 -16.74 5.80 0.72
C ALA A 19 -15.37 5.44 0.12
N ASP A 20 -15.13 4.17 -0.18
CA ASP A 20 -13.88 3.72 -0.80
C ASP A 20 -13.75 4.23 -2.25
N LEU A 21 -14.84 4.21 -3.05
CA LEU A 21 -14.86 4.79 -4.40
C LEU A 21 -14.56 6.29 -4.39
N LEU A 22 -15.17 7.04 -3.48
CA LEU A 22 -14.90 8.48 -3.31
C LEU A 22 -13.45 8.73 -2.90
N TRP A 23 -12.92 7.91 -1.99
CA TRP A 23 -11.52 7.99 -1.58
C TRP A 23 -10.59 7.73 -2.78
N ILE A 24 -10.84 6.70 -3.58
CA ILE A 24 -10.03 6.43 -4.77
C ILE A 24 -10.12 7.62 -5.75
N SER A 25 -11.33 8.13 -6.00
CA SER A 25 -11.59 9.27 -6.88
C SER A 25 -10.81 10.53 -6.48
N ASP A 26 -10.74 10.80 -5.17
CA ASP A 26 -9.99 11.93 -4.61
C ASP A 26 -8.47 11.74 -4.68
N ARG A 27 -7.98 10.50 -4.52
CA ARG A 27 -6.55 10.21 -4.31
C ARG A 27 -5.79 9.78 -5.57
N TRP A 28 -6.45 9.21 -6.58
CA TRP A 28 -5.75 8.80 -7.81
C TRP A 28 -5.05 9.96 -8.56
N PRO A 29 -5.55 11.23 -8.55
CA PRO A 29 -4.85 12.34 -9.21
C PRO A 29 -3.46 12.60 -8.60
N ASP A 30 -3.28 12.35 -7.30
CA ASP A 30 -1.99 12.48 -6.63
C ASP A 30 -0.99 11.42 -7.11
N LEU A 31 -1.47 10.19 -7.31
CA LEU A 31 -0.68 9.12 -7.91
C LEU A 31 -0.31 9.50 -9.35
N TYR A 32 -1.26 10.01 -10.13
CA TYR A 32 -0.99 10.50 -11.48
C TYR A 32 0.08 11.58 -11.50
N GLN A 33 0.05 12.57 -10.61
CA GLN A 33 1.10 13.60 -10.51
C GLN A 33 2.47 13.01 -10.16
N SER A 34 2.51 11.93 -9.38
CA SER A 34 3.75 11.26 -8.98
C SER A 34 4.48 10.53 -10.11
N ARG A 35 3.85 10.38 -11.30
CA ARG A 35 4.48 9.76 -12.47
C ARG A 35 5.71 10.52 -12.97
N ILE A 36 5.82 11.81 -12.68
CA ILE A 36 6.96 12.64 -13.06
C ILE A 36 8.03 12.50 -11.96
N PRO A 37 9.22 11.94 -12.25
CA PRO A 37 10.22 11.73 -11.23
C PRO A 37 10.71 13.05 -10.62
N GLY A 38 10.66 13.13 -9.29
CA GLY A 38 11.03 14.33 -8.54
C GLY A 38 9.84 15.16 -8.05
N THR A 39 8.62 14.88 -8.50
CA THR A 39 7.42 15.44 -7.87
C THR A 39 7.28 14.90 -6.45
N ALA A 40 7.07 15.80 -5.49
CA ALA A 40 6.84 15.39 -4.10
C ALA A 40 5.51 14.61 -4.02
N ARG A 41 5.55 13.35 -3.58
CA ARG A 41 4.33 12.60 -3.30
C ARG A 41 3.59 13.24 -2.11
N PRO A 42 2.29 13.54 -2.22
CA PRO A 42 1.49 14.00 -1.09
C PRO A 42 1.55 12.94 0.00
N ARG A 43 2.26 13.24 1.08
CA ARG A 43 2.34 12.36 2.25
C ARG A 43 1.24 12.78 3.22
N PRO A 44 0.54 11.83 3.87
CA PRO A 44 -0.42 12.14 4.92
C PRO A 44 0.21 13.08 5.95
N VAL A 45 -0.47 14.20 6.20
CA VAL A 45 -0.09 15.22 7.18
C VAL A 45 -0.38 14.65 8.58
N GLY A 46 0.42 13.69 9.01
CA GLY A 46 0.25 13.02 10.30
C GLY A 46 1.55 12.73 11.02
N HIS A 47 2.70 12.75 10.32
CA HIS A 47 4.00 12.50 10.93
C HIS A 47 4.91 13.68 10.61
N ALA A 48 5.14 14.55 11.60
CA ALA A 48 6.13 15.61 11.49
C ALA A 48 7.44 15.02 10.97
N ALA A 49 7.95 15.55 9.86
CA ALA A 49 9.21 15.09 9.31
C ALA A 49 10.32 15.36 10.32
N THR A 50 10.82 14.32 10.97
CA THR A 50 12.01 14.43 11.83
C THR A 50 13.17 15.10 11.07
N ASP A 51 13.99 15.89 11.75
CA ASP A 51 15.16 16.54 11.13
C ASP A 51 16.11 15.54 10.45
N ALA A 52 16.18 14.30 10.95
CA ALA A 52 16.94 13.22 10.33
C ALA A 52 16.43 12.85 8.94
N ARG A 53 15.11 12.92 8.72
CA ARG A 53 14.47 12.67 7.42
C ARG A 53 14.77 13.79 6.43
N ARG A 54 14.70 15.05 6.87
CA ARG A 54 15.04 16.21 6.03
C ARG A 54 16.48 16.12 5.52
N ARG A 55 17.43 15.76 6.41
CA ARG A 55 18.84 15.55 6.04
C ARG A 55 19.04 14.42 5.03
N ARG A 56 18.29 13.31 5.16
CA ARG A 56 18.40 12.18 4.22
C ARG A 56 17.86 12.53 2.84
N ASP A 57 16.71 13.22 2.78
CA ASP A 57 16.12 13.69 1.51
C ASP A 57 16.99 14.76 0.84
N GLU A 58 17.73 15.55 1.62
CA GLU A 58 18.71 16.52 1.15
C GLU A 58 19.96 15.82 0.59
N LEU A 59 20.51 14.82 1.30
CA LEU A 59 21.64 14.00 0.82
C LEU A 59 21.33 13.28 -0.49
N VAL A 60 20.13 12.71 -0.64
CA VAL A 60 19.71 12.06 -1.89
C VAL A 60 19.56 13.07 -3.02
N ARG A 61 19.11 14.31 -2.73
CA ARG A 61 19.04 15.38 -3.73
C ARG A 61 20.43 15.83 -4.17
N THR A 62 21.36 15.99 -3.24
CA THR A 62 22.75 16.37 -3.52
C THR A 62 23.46 15.28 -4.32
N GLU A 63 23.37 14.01 -3.91
CA GLU A 63 23.96 12.87 -4.63
C GLU A 63 23.43 12.76 -6.07
N ARG A 64 22.13 13.03 -6.28
CA ARG A 64 21.53 13.06 -7.62
C ARG A 64 21.95 14.28 -8.45
N ALA A 65 22.20 15.42 -7.83
CA ALA A 65 22.70 16.61 -8.52
C ALA A 65 24.19 16.47 -8.91
N GLU A 66 24.95 15.68 -8.14
CA GLU A 66 26.37 15.41 -8.38
C GLU A 66 26.61 14.35 -9.47
N ARG A 67 25.63 13.47 -9.75
CA ARG A 67 25.68 12.58 -10.94
C ARG A 67 25.46 13.39 -12.21
N GLY A 68 26.54 13.73 -12.91
CA GLY A 68 26.46 14.41 -14.21
C GLY A 68 25.78 13.59 -15.31
N ASP A 69 25.29 14.27 -16.35
CA ASP A 69 24.58 13.70 -17.52
C ASP A 69 25.39 12.69 -18.35
N SER A 70 26.70 12.59 -18.11
CA SER A 70 27.65 11.78 -18.87
C SER A 70 27.81 10.34 -18.34
N VAL A 71 27.12 9.96 -17.27
CA VAL A 71 27.11 8.57 -16.78
C VAL A 71 26.10 7.76 -17.58
N LEU A 72 26.51 6.62 -18.16
CA LEU A 72 25.60 5.67 -18.80
C LEU A 72 24.53 5.22 -17.76
N GLY A 73 23.25 5.50 -18.03
CA GLY A 73 22.16 5.30 -17.05
C GLY A 73 21.84 6.51 -16.15
N GLY A 74 22.49 7.66 -16.38
CA GLY A 74 22.25 8.92 -15.67
C GLY A 74 21.03 9.71 -16.16
N SER A 75 20.51 9.39 -17.34
CA SER A 75 19.25 9.97 -17.83
C SER A 75 18.10 9.46 -16.96
N LYS A 76 17.49 10.35 -16.19
CA LYS A 76 16.27 10.05 -15.43
C LYS A 76 15.24 9.51 -16.43
N ALA A 77 14.69 8.33 -16.15
CA ALA A 77 13.52 7.87 -16.88
C ALA A 77 12.49 9.03 -16.87
N PRO A 78 11.89 9.39 -18.02
CA PRO A 78 11.00 10.54 -18.09
C PRO A 78 9.73 10.34 -17.24
N MET A 79 9.40 9.08 -16.92
CA MET A 79 8.24 8.69 -16.12
C MET A 79 8.58 7.51 -15.20
N ASP A 80 7.87 7.43 -14.08
CA ASP A 80 7.82 6.28 -13.18
C ASP A 80 6.86 5.24 -13.77
N LEU A 81 7.39 4.14 -14.32
CA LEU A 81 6.59 3.11 -15.00
C LEU A 81 5.71 2.33 -14.01
N ASP A 82 6.16 2.13 -12.77
CA ASP A 82 5.38 1.43 -11.75
C ASP A 82 4.09 2.21 -11.42
N VAL A 83 4.15 3.54 -11.47
CA VAL A 83 2.98 4.41 -11.28
C VAL A 83 2.00 4.27 -12.45
N LEU A 84 2.51 4.22 -13.69
CA LEU A 84 1.67 4.04 -14.87
C LEU A 84 0.98 2.68 -14.87
N ASP A 85 1.69 1.61 -14.49
CA ASP A 85 1.13 0.26 -14.38
C ASP A 85 -0.03 0.22 -13.38
N VAL A 86 0.12 0.87 -12.22
CA VAL A 86 -0.97 0.96 -11.22
C VAL A 86 -2.15 1.75 -11.76
N LEU A 87 -1.93 2.89 -12.43
CA LEU A 87 -3.02 3.70 -12.96
C LEU A 87 -3.77 2.98 -14.08
N THR A 88 -3.07 2.24 -14.93
CA THR A 88 -3.69 1.42 -15.98
C THR A 88 -4.47 0.27 -15.37
N GLU A 89 -3.94 -0.42 -14.35
CA GLU A 89 -4.69 -1.43 -13.59
C GLU A 89 -5.97 -0.88 -12.98
N LEU A 90 -5.91 0.32 -12.38
CA LEU A 90 -7.09 1.00 -11.81
C LEU A 90 -8.12 1.36 -12.89
N LEU A 91 -7.69 1.91 -14.03
CA LEU A 91 -8.57 2.28 -15.13
C LEU A 91 -9.30 1.06 -15.69
N THR A 92 -8.57 -0.01 -16.03
CA THR A 92 -9.16 -1.24 -16.57
C THR A 92 -10.11 -1.89 -15.56
N THR A 93 -9.73 -1.95 -14.28
CA THR A 93 -10.61 -2.52 -13.24
C THR A 93 -11.88 -1.70 -13.04
N ALA A 94 -11.79 -0.36 -13.13
CA ALA A 94 -12.95 0.52 -12.98
C ALA A 94 -13.92 0.39 -14.16
N ASP A 95 -13.38 0.30 -15.39
CA ASP A 95 -14.15 0.09 -16.61
C ASP A 95 -14.93 -1.23 -16.56
N GLU A 96 -14.26 -2.35 -16.29
CA GLU A 96 -14.87 -3.68 -16.15
C GLU A 96 -15.94 -3.72 -15.04
N LEU A 97 -15.70 -3.03 -13.91
CA LEU A 97 -16.67 -2.95 -12.83
C LEU A 97 -17.88 -2.08 -13.21
N ALA A 98 -17.66 -0.96 -13.91
CA ALA A 98 -18.72 -0.08 -14.36
C ALA A 98 -19.62 -0.78 -15.38
N GLU A 99 -19.05 -1.52 -16.34
CA GLU A 99 -19.80 -2.33 -17.31
C GLU A 99 -20.70 -3.35 -16.61
N ARG A 100 -20.15 -4.15 -15.68
CA ARG A 100 -20.93 -5.18 -14.96
C ARG A 100 -22.07 -4.57 -14.13
N ILE A 101 -21.82 -3.45 -13.47
CA ILE A 101 -22.84 -2.74 -12.67
C ILE A 101 -23.91 -2.15 -13.59
N ALA A 102 -23.53 -1.60 -14.75
CA ALA A 102 -24.47 -1.07 -15.73
C ALA A 102 -25.39 -2.16 -16.29
N GLU A 103 -24.82 -3.29 -16.71
CA GLU A 103 -25.57 -4.45 -17.21
C GLU A 103 -26.54 -4.99 -16.16
N THR A 104 -26.08 -5.15 -14.91
CA THR A 104 -26.91 -5.66 -13.81
C THR A 104 -28.03 -4.70 -13.45
N ALA A 105 -27.76 -3.39 -13.43
CA ALA A 105 -28.74 -2.35 -13.14
C ALA A 105 -29.68 -2.05 -14.33
N GLY A 106 -29.39 -2.56 -15.53
CA GLY A 106 -30.14 -2.28 -16.75
C GLY A 106 -30.02 -0.82 -17.21
N VAL A 107 -28.87 -0.19 -16.99
CA VAL A 107 -28.57 1.19 -17.44
C VAL A 107 -27.56 1.18 -18.59
N ASP A 108 -27.41 2.31 -19.27
CA ASP A 108 -26.48 2.43 -20.39
C ASP A 108 -25.03 2.23 -19.95
N VAL A 109 -24.32 1.36 -20.67
CA VAL A 109 -22.89 1.12 -20.49
C VAL A 109 -22.12 2.35 -20.98
N LEU A 110 -21.15 2.81 -20.17
CA LEU A 110 -20.26 3.90 -20.56
C LEU A 110 -19.39 3.49 -21.76
N ALA A 111 -19.00 4.46 -22.59
CA ALA A 111 -18.04 4.20 -23.64
C ALA A 111 -16.70 3.72 -23.03
N PRO A 112 -16.01 2.75 -23.66
CA PRO A 112 -14.71 2.27 -23.18
C PRO A 112 -13.66 3.39 -23.29
N PRO A 113 -12.56 3.30 -22.52
CA PRO A 113 -11.53 4.32 -22.54
C PRO A 113 -10.88 4.37 -23.92
N THR A 114 -10.54 5.57 -24.39
CA THR A 114 -9.99 5.75 -25.74
C THR A 114 -8.60 5.13 -25.88
N THR A 115 -7.84 5.07 -24.78
CA THR A 115 -6.52 4.45 -24.67
C THR A 115 -6.30 3.92 -23.25
N ALA A 116 -5.27 3.08 -23.07
CA ALA A 116 -4.83 2.61 -21.74
C ALA A 116 -4.30 3.72 -20.80
N TYR A 117 -4.21 4.96 -21.30
CA TYR A 117 -3.71 6.13 -20.58
C TYR A 117 -4.77 7.23 -20.42
N ASP A 118 -6.04 6.95 -20.74
CA ASP A 118 -7.16 7.88 -20.58
C ASP A 118 -7.60 7.97 -19.11
N TYR A 119 -6.66 8.33 -18.23
CA TYR A 119 -6.89 8.38 -16.79
C TYR A 119 -7.98 9.37 -16.35
N PRO A 120 -8.30 10.47 -17.08
CA PRO A 120 -9.49 11.26 -16.78
C PRO A 120 -10.79 10.44 -16.79
N ALA A 121 -10.87 9.37 -17.60
CA ALA A 121 -12.03 8.48 -17.64
C ALA A 121 -12.20 7.65 -16.35
N LEU A 122 -11.14 7.41 -15.57
CA LEU A 122 -11.20 6.67 -14.31
C LEU A 122 -12.25 7.27 -13.35
N GLY A 123 -12.27 8.60 -13.20
CA GLY A 123 -13.24 9.29 -12.35
C GLY A 123 -14.69 9.08 -12.80
N LEU A 124 -14.92 8.98 -14.12
CA LEU A 124 -16.25 8.74 -14.68
C LEU A 124 -16.75 7.33 -14.35
N TYR A 125 -15.92 6.31 -14.52
CA TYR A 125 -16.27 4.93 -14.17
C TYR A 125 -16.55 4.76 -12.67
N LEU A 126 -15.70 5.32 -11.81
CA LEU A 126 -15.90 5.27 -10.36
C LEU A 126 -17.21 5.95 -9.93
N ALA A 127 -17.55 7.09 -10.53
CA ALA A 127 -18.80 7.79 -10.27
C ALA A 127 -20.01 6.97 -10.72
N HIS A 128 -19.93 6.38 -11.91
CA HIS A 128 -20.99 5.54 -12.48
C HIS A 128 -21.27 4.30 -11.61
N VAL A 129 -20.22 3.62 -11.14
CA VAL A 129 -20.38 2.52 -10.16
C VAL A 129 -21.05 3.03 -8.88
N GLY A 130 -20.59 4.15 -8.32
CA GLY A 130 -21.14 4.70 -7.07
C GLY A 130 -22.62 5.06 -7.15
N GLU A 131 -23.06 5.55 -8.32
CA GLU A 131 -24.45 5.92 -8.60
C GLU A 131 -25.35 4.68 -8.71
N HIS A 132 -24.95 3.68 -9.50
CA HIS A 132 -25.83 2.57 -9.88
C HIS A 132 -25.66 1.30 -9.04
N LEU A 133 -24.64 1.19 -8.18
CA LEU A 133 -24.37 0.00 -7.36
C LEU A 133 -25.57 -0.41 -6.49
N ALA A 134 -26.34 0.53 -5.95
CA ALA A 134 -27.49 0.20 -5.11
C ALA A 134 -28.59 -0.53 -5.91
N ALA A 135 -28.88 -0.06 -7.13
CA ALA A 135 -29.86 -0.69 -8.01
C ALA A 135 -29.37 -2.07 -8.48
N ALA A 136 -28.09 -2.20 -8.87
CA ALA A 136 -27.50 -3.49 -9.21
C ALA A 136 -27.60 -4.48 -8.04
N ALA A 137 -27.28 -4.03 -6.81
CA ALA A 137 -27.31 -4.87 -5.60
C ALA A 137 -28.72 -5.31 -5.17
N GLU A 138 -29.78 -4.61 -5.60
CA GLU A 138 -31.17 -5.01 -5.40
C GLU A 138 -31.58 -6.13 -6.37
N ILE A 139 -31.02 -6.13 -7.58
CA ILE A 139 -31.28 -7.14 -8.62
C ILE A 139 -30.44 -8.39 -8.35
N ASP A 140 -29.15 -8.21 -8.08
CA ASP A 140 -28.20 -9.27 -7.77
C ASP A 140 -27.35 -8.90 -6.55
N HIS A 141 -27.54 -9.64 -5.45
CA HIS A 141 -26.80 -9.41 -4.22
C HIS A 141 -25.30 -9.69 -4.37
N GLU A 142 -24.89 -10.55 -5.31
CA GLU A 142 -23.46 -10.83 -5.57
C GLU A 142 -22.76 -9.61 -6.15
N ALA A 143 -23.47 -8.72 -6.86
CA ALA A 143 -22.90 -7.47 -7.38
C ALA A 143 -22.30 -6.58 -6.26
N LEU A 144 -22.89 -6.60 -5.06
CA LEU A 144 -22.33 -5.87 -3.90
C LEU A 144 -21.08 -6.55 -3.33
N ASP A 145 -21.06 -7.89 -3.30
CA ASP A 145 -19.90 -8.66 -2.83
C ASP A 145 -18.70 -8.43 -3.75
N ASP A 146 -18.93 -8.54 -5.06
CA ASP A 146 -17.95 -8.30 -6.12
C ASP A 146 -17.43 -6.86 -6.12
N ALA A 147 -18.32 -5.87 -6.08
CA ALA A 147 -17.93 -4.47 -6.01
C ALA A 147 -17.10 -4.18 -4.76
N GLN A 148 -17.51 -4.72 -3.60
CA GLN A 148 -16.77 -4.53 -2.36
C GLN A 148 -15.38 -5.17 -2.42
N HIS A 149 -15.25 -6.38 -2.96
CA HIS A 149 -13.96 -7.03 -3.13
C HIS A 149 -13.05 -6.22 -4.07
N THR A 150 -13.59 -5.82 -5.22
CA THR A 150 -12.88 -5.11 -6.28
C THR A 150 -12.39 -3.73 -5.83
N VAL A 151 -13.28 -2.93 -5.25
CA VAL A 151 -12.96 -1.57 -4.77
C VAL A 151 -11.94 -1.61 -3.63
N ARG A 152 -12.01 -2.59 -2.72
CA ARG A 152 -10.98 -2.78 -1.69
C ARG A 152 -9.62 -3.09 -2.27
N ARG A 153 -9.55 -3.93 -3.31
CA ARG A 153 -8.30 -4.26 -4.01
C ARG A 153 -7.73 -3.01 -4.69
N MET A 154 -8.57 -2.24 -5.38
CA MET A 154 -8.17 -0.97 -6.01
C MET A 154 -7.63 0.03 -4.98
N ARG A 155 -8.34 0.21 -3.86
CA ARG A 155 -7.91 1.06 -2.75
C ARG A 155 -6.55 0.63 -2.20
N ALA A 156 -6.38 -0.66 -1.88
CA ALA A 156 -5.12 -1.19 -1.36
C ALA A 156 -3.96 -1.01 -2.36
N ARG A 157 -4.23 -1.13 -3.67
CA ARG A 157 -3.24 -0.89 -4.72
C ARG A 157 -2.83 0.59 -4.79
N LEU A 158 -3.78 1.50 -4.66
CA LEU A 158 -3.54 2.95 -4.65
C LEU A 158 -2.80 3.42 -3.39
N GLU A 159 -3.25 2.99 -2.20
CA GLU A 159 -2.51 3.18 -0.93
C GLU A 159 -1.08 2.63 -1.05
N GLY A 160 -0.98 1.46 -1.67
CA GLY A 160 0.18 0.82 -2.25
C GLY A 160 1.19 1.79 -2.87
N ALA A 161 0.77 2.33 -4.00
CA ALA A 161 1.59 3.14 -4.89
C ALA A 161 1.89 4.53 -4.33
N LEU A 162 0.96 5.12 -3.57
CA LEU A 162 1.17 6.39 -2.87
C LEU A 162 2.24 6.28 -1.76
N GLY A 163 2.66 5.06 -1.40
CA GLY A 163 3.56 4.85 -0.27
C GLY A 163 2.86 5.11 1.06
N GLU A 164 1.52 5.03 1.06
CA GLU A 164 0.66 5.00 2.25
C GLU A 164 0.53 3.57 2.79
N ILE A 165 1.31 2.61 2.27
CA ILE A 165 1.43 1.28 2.84
C ILE A 165 2.04 1.36 4.24
N VAL A 166 1.16 1.31 5.23
CA VAL A 166 1.48 1.19 6.65
C VAL A 166 1.77 -0.29 7.00
N ASP A 167 1.27 -1.27 6.23
CA ASP A 167 1.33 -2.71 6.52
C ASP A 167 1.97 -3.54 5.40
N GLY A 168 2.90 -4.44 5.74
CA GLY A 168 3.54 -5.40 4.84
C GLY A 168 4.90 -4.97 4.33
N HIS A 169 5.38 -3.78 4.71
CA HIS A 169 6.67 -3.29 4.28
C HIS A 169 7.81 -4.07 4.92
N ARG A 170 8.53 -4.86 4.13
CA ARG A 170 9.70 -5.62 4.58
C ARG A 170 10.90 -4.69 4.71
N LEU A 171 11.49 -4.64 5.90
CA LEU A 171 12.68 -3.83 6.16
C LEU A 171 13.90 -4.42 5.44
N SER A 172 14.82 -3.55 5.02
CA SER A 172 16.05 -3.96 4.33
C SER A 172 17.11 -4.54 5.27
N VAL A 173 16.92 -4.41 6.58
CA VAL A 173 17.82 -4.85 7.64
C VAL A 173 17.49 -6.25 8.14
N MET A 174 18.51 -6.98 8.59
CA MET A 174 18.34 -8.31 9.17
C MET A 174 17.93 -8.22 10.63
N CYS A 175 17.08 -9.15 11.07
CA CYS A 175 16.73 -9.29 12.47
C CYS A 175 17.96 -9.62 13.32
N ALA A 176 18.15 -8.90 14.43
CA ALA A 176 19.33 -9.07 15.29
C ALA A 176 19.37 -10.43 15.99
N TRP A 177 18.21 -11.04 16.23
CA TRP A 177 18.09 -12.29 16.99
C TRP A 177 18.13 -13.53 16.08
N CYS A 178 17.24 -13.61 15.08
CA CYS A 178 17.24 -14.78 14.19
C CYS A 178 18.26 -14.66 13.04
N ARG A 179 18.84 -13.48 12.78
CA ARG A 179 19.76 -13.24 11.65
C ARG A 179 19.21 -13.75 10.31
N GLY A 180 17.89 -13.64 10.14
CA GLY A 180 17.21 -14.08 8.93
C GLY A 180 17.06 -15.60 8.81
N VAL A 181 17.29 -16.37 9.88
CA VAL A 181 17.03 -17.81 9.89
C VAL A 181 15.54 -18.05 9.96
N THR A 182 15.06 -18.94 9.09
CA THR A 182 13.69 -19.48 9.05
C THR A 182 13.76 -20.99 8.87
N SER A 183 12.65 -21.71 9.05
CA SER A 183 12.59 -23.14 8.71
C SER A 183 12.92 -23.42 7.23
N GLU A 184 12.59 -22.50 6.33
CA GLU A 184 12.85 -22.61 4.90
C GLU A 184 14.28 -22.18 4.52
N ALA A 185 14.88 -21.24 5.27
CA ALA A 185 16.23 -20.74 5.08
C ALA A 185 17.08 -20.90 6.37
N PRO A 186 17.52 -22.13 6.70
CA PRO A 186 18.26 -22.40 7.94
C PRO A 186 19.65 -21.75 7.97
N ALA A 187 20.23 -21.43 6.81
CA ALA A 187 21.50 -20.73 6.69
C ALA A 187 21.40 -19.23 7.07
N GLY A 188 20.18 -18.70 7.20
CA GLY A 188 19.94 -17.29 7.50
C GLY A 188 20.03 -16.36 6.29
N GLY A 189 20.08 -15.06 6.56
CA GLY A 189 20.19 -14.02 5.53
C GLY A 189 18.86 -13.47 5.01
N GLU A 190 17.72 -14.05 5.39
CA GLU A 190 16.42 -13.48 5.02
C GLU A 190 16.10 -12.18 5.76
N ARG A 191 15.43 -11.27 5.06
CA ARG A 191 14.86 -10.06 5.64
C ARG A 191 13.54 -10.39 6.30
N THR A 192 13.59 -10.76 7.58
CA THR A 192 12.42 -11.25 8.31
C THR A 192 11.61 -10.15 8.99
N LEU A 193 12.10 -8.90 9.04
CA LEU A 193 11.37 -7.81 9.70
C LEU A 193 10.38 -7.16 8.74
N VAL A 194 9.12 -7.05 9.16
CA VAL A 194 8.03 -6.47 8.36
C VAL A 194 7.24 -5.51 9.23
N VAL A 195 6.93 -4.32 8.71
CA VAL A 195 6.00 -3.37 9.35
C VAL A 195 4.57 -3.89 9.16
N ARG A 196 3.77 -3.94 10.23
CA ARG A 196 2.37 -4.40 10.23
C ARG A 196 1.49 -3.35 10.91
N LEU A 197 0.22 -3.29 10.49
CA LEU A 197 -0.80 -2.51 11.18
C LEU A 197 -1.65 -3.45 12.03
N VAL A 198 -1.49 -3.39 13.34
CA VAL A 198 -2.20 -4.26 14.28
C VAL A 198 -3.05 -3.40 15.20
N ALA A 199 -4.36 -3.59 15.17
CA ALA A 199 -5.32 -2.81 15.96
C ALA A 199 -5.11 -1.28 15.83
N ASN A 200 -4.92 -0.80 14.60
CA ASN A 200 -4.62 0.60 14.26
C ASN A 200 -3.30 1.15 14.81
N ALA A 201 -2.39 0.30 15.26
CA ALA A 201 -1.03 0.68 15.66
C ALA A 201 0.03 0.07 14.75
N LEU A 202 1.05 0.87 14.43
CA LEU A 202 2.21 0.44 13.67
C LEU A 202 3.15 -0.38 14.55
N VAL A 203 3.50 -1.58 14.07
CA VAL A 203 4.41 -2.50 14.75
C VAL A 203 5.39 -3.12 13.75
N ILE A 204 6.64 -3.33 14.14
CA ILE A 204 7.59 -4.15 13.38
C ILE A 204 7.47 -5.57 13.90
N VAL A 205 7.19 -6.55 13.05
CA VAL A 205 7.06 -7.97 13.39
C VAL A 205 8.18 -8.76 12.72
N CYS A 206 8.83 -9.66 13.45
CA CYS A 206 9.72 -10.64 12.83
C CYS A 206 8.89 -11.81 12.29
N THR A 207 9.01 -12.11 11.00
CA THR A 207 8.28 -13.18 10.33
C THR A 207 8.97 -14.53 10.40
N SER A 208 10.12 -14.63 11.09
CA SER A 208 10.77 -15.92 11.33
C SER A 208 10.01 -16.72 12.37
N ASP A 209 9.78 -17.99 12.05
CA ASP A 209 9.13 -19.00 12.89
C ASP A 209 10.03 -19.54 14.01
N VAL A 210 11.33 -19.24 13.94
CA VAL A 210 12.33 -19.66 14.95
C VAL A 210 12.88 -18.49 15.79
N CYS A 211 12.35 -17.27 15.58
CA CYS A 211 12.83 -16.08 16.27
C CYS A 211 12.32 -16.03 17.72
N SER A 212 13.25 -16.11 18.68
CA SER A 212 12.96 -16.04 20.12
C SER A 212 13.88 -15.01 20.80
N PRO A 213 13.55 -13.71 20.74
CA PRO A 213 14.30 -12.69 21.47
C PRO A 213 14.11 -12.85 22.98
N PRO A 214 15.11 -12.48 23.81
CA PRO A 214 14.96 -12.46 25.26
C PRO A 214 13.78 -11.57 25.70
N PRO A 215 13.10 -11.88 26.82
CA PRO A 215 11.97 -11.07 27.31
C PRO A 215 12.33 -9.61 27.59
N ALA A 216 13.58 -9.32 27.95
CA ALA A 216 14.08 -7.97 28.16
C ALA A 216 14.21 -7.15 26.86
N ASP A 217 14.25 -7.83 25.71
CA ASP A 217 14.44 -7.25 24.37
C ASP A 217 13.13 -7.24 23.55
N CYS A 218 12.07 -7.91 24.01
CA CYS A 218 10.79 -7.95 23.31
C CYS A 218 9.64 -8.26 24.28
N GLY A 219 8.86 -7.24 24.61
CA GLY A 219 7.67 -7.37 25.45
C GLY A 219 6.38 -7.63 24.67
N THR A 220 6.37 -7.38 23.35
CA THR A 220 5.16 -7.42 22.53
C THR A 220 5.19 -8.57 21.53
N TRP A 221 4.08 -9.29 21.39
CA TRP A 221 3.96 -10.44 20.48
C TRP A 221 2.68 -10.34 19.66
N VAL A 222 2.79 -10.62 18.35
CA VAL A 222 1.68 -10.59 17.39
C VAL A 222 1.60 -11.96 16.72
N TYR A 223 0.47 -12.66 16.91
CA TYR A 223 0.26 -14.02 16.39
C TYR A 223 1.42 -14.99 16.72
N GLY A 224 1.92 -14.93 17.96
CA GLY A 224 3.02 -15.78 18.41
C GLY A 224 4.40 -15.40 17.86
N ARG A 225 4.53 -14.21 17.26
CA ARG A 225 5.80 -13.70 16.71
C ARG A 225 6.24 -12.44 17.45
N PRO A 226 7.55 -12.22 17.64
CA PRO A 226 8.03 -11.05 18.35
C PRO A 226 7.76 -9.79 17.54
N ALA A 227 7.30 -8.76 18.24
CA ALA A 227 6.90 -7.49 17.66
C ALA A 227 7.41 -6.32 18.50
N TRP A 228 7.63 -5.18 17.84
CA TRP A 228 8.09 -3.94 18.46
C TRP A 228 7.19 -2.79 18.02
N PRO A 229 6.40 -2.19 18.93
CA PRO A 229 5.59 -1.01 18.64
C PRO A 229 6.45 0.21 18.35
N GLU A 230 5.85 1.24 17.72
CA GLU A 230 6.56 2.43 17.23
C GLU A 230 7.48 3.10 18.26
N HIS A 231 7.04 3.20 19.52
CA HIS A 231 7.84 3.82 20.58
C HIS A 231 9.14 3.07 20.92
N GLU A 232 9.25 1.78 20.54
CA GLU A 232 10.45 0.95 20.71
C GLU A 232 11.39 0.99 19.50
N TRP A 233 10.99 1.60 18.37
CA TRP A 233 11.75 1.52 17.12
C TRP A 233 13.12 2.17 17.20
N GLY A 234 13.28 3.25 17.96
CA GLY A 234 14.59 3.87 18.18
C GLY A 234 15.56 2.93 18.89
N TRP A 235 15.08 2.22 19.90
CA TRP A 235 15.86 1.20 20.61
C TRP A 235 16.17 0.00 19.71
N LEU A 236 15.18 -0.50 18.98
CA LEU A 236 15.33 -1.61 18.04
C LEU A 236 16.38 -1.28 16.97
N ASN A 237 16.34 -0.07 16.40
CA ASN A 237 17.32 0.37 15.41
C ASN A 237 18.76 0.30 15.95
N GLY A 238 18.98 0.69 17.21
CA GLY A 238 20.28 0.57 17.87
C GLY A 238 20.80 -0.88 17.93
N ARG A 239 19.91 -1.86 18.14
CA ARG A 239 20.26 -3.29 18.10
C ARG A 239 20.58 -3.78 16.69
N LEU A 240 19.81 -3.35 15.69
CA LEU A 240 19.97 -3.77 14.29
C LEU A 240 21.25 -3.21 13.65
N GLU A 241 21.64 -1.98 14.02
CA GLU A 241 22.88 -1.36 13.55
C GLU A 241 24.13 -2.09 14.05
N ALA A 242 24.12 -2.62 15.28
CA ALA A 242 25.23 -3.41 15.82
C ALA A 242 25.49 -4.65 14.95
N VAL A 243 24.44 -5.41 14.63
CA VAL A 243 24.55 -6.62 13.79
C VAL A 243 24.99 -6.30 12.36
N SER A 244 24.51 -5.18 11.80
CA SER A 244 24.88 -4.76 10.44
C SER A 244 26.36 -4.37 10.32
N LYS A 245 26.98 -3.89 11.41
CA LYS A 245 28.41 -3.57 11.46
C LYS A 245 29.27 -4.83 11.55
N ASP A 246 28.85 -5.80 12.35
CA ASP A 246 29.58 -7.07 12.51
C ASP A 246 29.59 -7.91 11.22
N GLY A 247 28.50 -7.87 10.44
CA GLY A 247 28.41 -8.58 9.16
C GLY A 247 29.31 -8.03 8.06
N ARG A 248 29.68 -6.73 8.08
CA ARG A 248 30.58 -6.11 7.08
C ARG A 248 32.06 -6.38 7.35
N MET A 249 32.41 -6.86 8.54
CA MET A 249 33.78 -7.28 8.85
C MET A 249 34.07 -8.74 8.47
N ALA A 250 33.02 -9.53 8.19
CA ALA A 250 33.11 -10.95 7.88
C ALA A 250 33.00 -11.27 6.38
N SER A 251 32.98 -10.25 5.52
CA SER A 251 32.89 -10.36 4.06
C SER A 251 34.11 -9.78 3.37
#